data_AF-A0A0P9XMS2-F1
#
_entry.id   AF-A0A0P9XMS2-F1
#
_cell.length_a   1.000
_cell.length_b   1.000
_cell.length_c   1.000
_cell.angle_alpha   90.00
_cell.angle_beta   90.00
_cell.angle_gamma   90.00
#
_symmetry.space_group_name_H-M   'P 1'
#
loop_
_entity.id
_entity.type
_entity.pdbx_description
1 polymer ?
#
loop_
_entity_poly.entity_id
_entity_poly.type
_entity_poly.pdbx_seq_one_letter_code
_entity_poly.pdbx_strand_id
1 'polypeptide(L)'
;MNYRHAYHAGNHADVFKHLTLTRLIALMARKEQPFAYLDTHAGLGLYDLKGDQATRTGEWLEGIGRLWNATDLPALASDYLQVLHDMNPDGELRYYPGSPELARRLTRERERVLLNEKHPEDGRLLKENMKGDRRVAVHLGEGWHVPRALLPVAEKRAVMLIDPPFEQLDEMKRCAVALKEAIGRMRQTVAAIWYPIKDTRLLRRFYQDLAETGAPKLLRVELFVHPLDTPASLNGSGLAIANPPWGLEEELRELMPYLAQKLGQTQGGWKMDWLIAE
;
A
#
# COMPACT_ATOMS: atom_id res chain seq x y z
N MET A 1 -2.50 18.17 9.74
CA MET A 1 -2.97 16.84 9.33
C MET A 1 -3.58 16.23 10.57
N ASN A 2 -4.88 15.92 10.56
CA ASN A 2 -5.57 15.40 11.74
C ASN A 2 -5.65 13.87 11.70
N TYR A 3 -5.54 13.28 10.51
CA TYR A 3 -5.49 11.86 10.27
C TYR A 3 -4.25 11.24 10.92
N ARG A 4 -4.47 10.21 11.73
CA ARG A 4 -3.43 9.35 12.28
C ARG A 4 -3.76 7.92 11.85
N HIS A 5 -2.87 7.31 11.09
CA HIS A 5 -3.11 5.97 10.53
C HIS A 5 -3.30 4.88 11.60
N ALA A 6 -2.79 5.10 12.81
CA ALA A 6 -2.94 4.19 13.94
C ALA A 6 -4.40 3.83 14.31
N TYR A 7 -5.40 4.65 13.97
CA TYR A 7 -6.82 4.32 14.15
C TYR A 7 -7.34 3.28 13.16
N HIS A 8 -6.66 3.08 12.04
CA HIS A 8 -7.10 2.25 10.92
C HIS A 8 -6.13 1.10 10.62
N ALA A 9 -5.02 1.04 11.36
CA ALA A 9 -3.95 0.09 11.14
C ALA A 9 -4.49 -1.35 11.12
N GLY A 10 -4.19 -2.07 10.05
CA GLY A 10 -4.57 -3.48 9.90
C GLY A 10 -6.02 -3.72 9.51
N ASN A 11 -6.78 -2.69 9.13
CA ASN A 11 -8.11 -2.87 8.57
C ASN A 11 -8.07 -3.58 7.18
N HIS A 12 -9.24 -3.81 6.58
CA HIS A 12 -9.33 -4.50 5.28
C HIS A 12 -8.53 -3.81 4.16
N ALA A 13 -8.44 -2.47 4.17
CA ALA A 13 -7.74 -1.70 3.16
C ALA A 13 -6.23 -1.86 3.29
N ASP A 14 -5.73 -1.85 4.53
CA ASP A 14 -4.34 -2.15 4.84
C ASP A 14 -3.97 -3.57 4.44
N VAL A 15 -4.78 -4.58 4.78
CA VAL A 15 -4.52 -5.97 4.37
C VAL A 15 -4.39 -6.09 2.85
N PHE A 16 -5.33 -5.52 2.10
CA PHE A 16 -5.28 -5.53 0.63
C PHE A 16 -4.04 -4.81 0.07
N LYS A 17 -3.76 -3.61 0.57
CA LYS A 17 -2.61 -2.78 0.18
C LYS A 17 -1.29 -3.50 0.45
N HIS A 18 -1.11 -3.98 1.67
CA HIS A 18 0.14 -4.56 2.16
C HIS A 18 0.42 -5.95 1.58
N LEU A 19 -0.61 -6.76 1.34
CA LEU A 19 -0.44 -8.04 0.64
C LEU A 19 -0.03 -7.79 -0.82
N THR A 20 -0.68 -6.84 -1.50
CA THR A 20 -0.28 -6.45 -2.88
C THR A 20 1.15 -5.90 -2.91
N LEU A 21 1.53 -5.05 -1.96
CA LEU A 21 2.90 -4.54 -1.82
C LEU A 21 3.91 -5.68 -1.60
N THR A 22 3.57 -6.67 -0.78
CA THR A 22 4.40 -7.86 -0.56
C THR A 22 4.66 -8.60 -1.86
N ARG A 23 3.61 -8.80 -2.69
CA ARG A 23 3.75 -9.42 -4.02
C ARG A 23 4.61 -8.57 -4.97
N LEU A 24 4.41 -7.26 -4.99
CA LEU A 24 5.23 -6.34 -5.78
C LEU A 24 6.72 -6.44 -5.42
N ILE A 25 7.05 -6.46 -4.13
CA ILE A 25 8.42 -6.61 -3.64
C ILE A 25 9.00 -7.97 -4.05
N ALA A 26 8.26 -9.07 -3.83
CA ALA A 26 8.70 -10.42 -4.17
C ALA A 26 8.97 -10.57 -5.69
N LEU A 27 8.07 -10.07 -6.54
CA LEU A 27 8.23 -10.10 -8.00
C LEU A 27 9.42 -9.25 -8.46
N MET A 28 9.63 -8.09 -7.84
CA MET A 28 10.76 -7.23 -8.15
C MET A 28 12.09 -7.84 -7.69
N ALA A 29 12.10 -8.61 -6.61
CA ALA A 29 13.27 -9.32 -6.12
C ALA A 29 13.68 -10.52 -6.98
N ARG A 30 12.84 -11.02 -7.91
CA ARG A 30 13.23 -12.12 -8.83
C ARG A 30 14.44 -11.78 -9.71
N LYS A 31 14.68 -10.49 -10.00
CA LYS A 31 15.88 -10.05 -10.71
C LYS A 31 17.03 -9.78 -9.74
N GLU A 32 18.25 -10.12 -10.16
CA GLU A 32 19.46 -9.89 -9.36
C GLU A 32 19.78 -8.41 -9.20
N GLN A 33 19.54 -7.58 -10.22
CA GLN A 33 19.71 -6.14 -10.12
C GLN A 33 18.86 -5.59 -8.97
N PRO A 34 19.41 -4.76 -8.06
CA PRO A 34 18.65 -4.19 -6.95
C PRO A 34 17.55 -3.25 -7.45
N PHE A 35 16.64 -2.88 -6.56
CA PHE A 35 15.66 -1.83 -6.78
C PHE A 35 15.56 -0.93 -5.54
N ALA A 36 15.00 0.27 -5.70
CA ALA A 36 14.62 1.10 -4.57
C ALA A 36 13.11 0.97 -4.30
N TYR A 37 12.74 0.80 -3.04
CA TYR A 37 11.38 1.04 -2.57
C TYR A 37 11.26 2.50 -2.14
N LEU A 38 10.21 3.19 -2.60
CA LEU A 38 9.89 4.56 -2.24
C LEU A 38 8.49 4.60 -1.62
N ASP A 39 8.37 5.20 -0.44
CA ASP A 39 7.09 5.45 0.21
C ASP A 39 6.88 6.96 0.36
N THR A 40 5.84 7.49 -0.28
CA THR A 40 5.58 8.94 -0.28
C THR A 40 4.91 9.42 1.01
N HIS A 41 4.18 8.54 1.69
CA HIS A 41 3.33 8.83 2.84
C HIS A 41 3.46 7.69 3.86
N ALA A 42 4.64 7.58 4.44
CA ALA A 42 5.09 6.39 5.17
C ALA A 42 4.39 6.16 6.53
N GLY A 43 3.80 7.19 7.13
CA GLY A 43 3.22 7.09 8.47
C GLY A 43 4.26 6.73 9.54
N LEU A 44 3.87 5.94 10.53
CA LEU A 44 4.72 5.57 11.68
C LEU A 44 5.61 4.36 11.43
N GLY A 45 5.36 3.59 10.36
CA GLY A 45 6.01 2.32 10.06
C GLY A 45 5.53 1.14 10.92
N LEU A 46 5.22 1.35 12.19
CA LEU A 46 4.79 0.31 13.13
C LEU A 46 3.62 0.79 14.01
N TYR A 47 2.64 -0.07 14.25
CA TYR A 47 1.43 0.26 15.01
C TYR A 47 1.14 -0.79 16.10
N ASP A 48 0.77 -0.34 17.31
CA ASP A 48 0.29 -1.21 18.40
C ASP A 48 -1.25 -1.29 18.35
N LEU A 49 -1.77 -2.44 17.92
CA LEU A 49 -3.20 -2.74 17.78
C LEU A 49 -3.94 -2.84 19.12
N LYS A 50 -3.21 -2.99 20.23
CA LYS A 50 -3.75 -2.95 21.60
C LYS A 50 -3.56 -1.55 22.24
N GLY A 51 -3.02 -0.58 21.50
CA GLY A 51 -2.91 0.82 21.93
C GLY A 51 -4.25 1.58 21.87
N ASP A 52 -4.36 2.68 22.63
CA ASP A 52 -5.59 3.48 22.78
C ASP A 52 -6.25 3.82 21.44
N GLN A 53 -5.47 4.25 20.44
CA GLN A 53 -6.01 4.63 19.12
C GLN A 53 -6.68 3.46 18.39
N ALA A 54 -6.01 2.32 18.27
CA ALA A 54 -6.55 1.14 17.59
C ALA A 54 -7.74 0.53 18.35
N THR A 55 -7.71 0.55 19.69
CA THR A 55 -8.81 0.02 20.52
C THR A 55 -10.11 0.83 20.42
N ARG A 56 -10.04 2.11 20.05
CA ARG A 56 -11.23 2.96 19.89
C ARG A 56 -12.07 2.60 18.67
N THR A 57 -11.46 2.04 17.64
CA THR A 57 -12.15 1.68 16.38
C THR A 57 -12.27 0.17 16.21
N GLY A 58 -11.24 -0.59 16.59
CA GLY A 58 -11.19 -2.04 16.43
C GLY A 58 -11.15 -2.53 14.99
N GLU A 59 -10.88 -1.66 14.01
CA GLU A 59 -10.99 -2.00 12.57
C GLU A 59 -10.10 -3.19 12.16
N TRP A 60 -8.98 -3.41 12.86
CA TRP A 60 -8.08 -4.51 12.59
C TRP A 60 -8.73 -5.89 12.80
N LEU A 61 -9.74 -5.99 13.67
CA LEU A 61 -10.48 -7.23 13.92
C LEU A 61 -11.17 -7.72 12.63
N GLU A 62 -11.73 -6.78 11.87
CA GLU A 62 -12.40 -7.01 10.59
C GLU A 62 -11.44 -6.98 9.38
N GLY A 63 -10.16 -6.73 9.64
CA GLY A 63 -9.08 -6.78 8.67
C GLY A 63 -8.15 -7.96 8.94
N ILE A 64 -6.94 -7.66 9.44
CA ILE A 64 -5.91 -8.66 9.66
C ILE A 64 -6.31 -9.73 10.70
N GLY A 65 -7.17 -9.38 11.66
CA GLY A 65 -7.70 -10.32 12.65
C GLY A 65 -8.41 -11.51 12.01
N ARG A 66 -9.07 -11.31 10.86
CA ARG A 66 -9.73 -12.39 10.10
C ARG A 66 -8.76 -13.34 9.40
N LEU A 67 -7.52 -12.92 9.16
CA LEU A 67 -6.49 -13.71 8.48
C LEU A 67 -5.47 -14.32 9.47
N TRP A 68 -5.34 -13.75 10.67
CA TRP A 68 -4.29 -14.10 11.63
C TRP A 68 -4.16 -15.59 11.94
N ASN A 69 -5.30 -16.26 12.14
CA ASN A 69 -5.37 -17.69 12.45
C ASN A 69 -6.03 -18.50 11.32
N ALA A 70 -6.10 -17.94 10.10
CA ALA A 70 -6.72 -18.63 8.98
C ALA A 70 -5.86 -19.82 8.53
N THR A 71 -6.45 -21.01 8.44
CA THR A 71 -5.76 -22.23 8.02
C THR A 71 -5.83 -22.50 6.51
N ASP A 72 -6.59 -21.67 5.79
CA ASP A 72 -6.86 -21.77 4.36
C ASP A 72 -6.20 -20.65 3.55
N LEU A 73 -5.14 -20.05 4.10
CA LEU A 73 -4.41 -18.95 3.44
C LEU A 73 -3.80 -19.42 2.11
N PRO A 74 -4.03 -18.70 1.00
CA PRO A 74 -3.32 -18.94 -0.24
C PRO A 74 -1.81 -18.79 -0.04
N ALA A 75 -1.01 -19.60 -0.75
CA ALA A 75 0.44 -19.57 -0.63
C ALA A 75 1.03 -18.16 -0.89
N LEU A 76 0.39 -17.40 -1.79
CA LEU A 76 0.77 -16.02 -2.11
C LEU A 76 0.68 -15.04 -0.92
N ALA A 77 -0.11 -15.35 0.11
CA ALA A 77 -0.25 -14.54 1.33
C ALA A 77 0.83 -14.86 2.39
N SER A 78 1.58 -15.95 2.23
CA SER A 78 2.46 -16.48 3.28
C SER A 78 3.54 -15.50 3.71
N ASP A 79 4.23 -14.85 2.77
CA ASP A 79 5.31 -13.89 3.09
C ASP A 79 4.80 -12.72 3.92
N TYR A 80 3.58 -12.25 3.64
CA TYR A 80 2.94 -11.16 4.37
C TYR A 80 2.59 -11.58 5.82
N LEU A 81 1.97 -12.76 5.97
CA LEU A 81 1.63 -13.30 7.30
C LEU A 81 2.87 -13.68 8.10
N GLN A 82 3.92 -14.19 7.45
CA GLN A 82 5.18 -14.53 8.12
C GLN A 82 5.79 -13.28 8.77
N VAL A 83 5.80 -12.13 8.08
CA VAL A 83 6.27 -10.88 8.67
C VAL A 83 5.48 -10.51 9.93
N LEU A 84 4.15 -10.67 9.90
CA LEU A 84 3.30 -10.41 11.07
C LEU A 84 3.58 -11.40 12.21
N HIS A 85 3.75 -12.69 11.92
CA HIS A 85 4.10 -13.71 12.92
C HIS A 85 5.47 -13.44 13.55
N ASP A 86 6.48 -13.09 12.76
CA ASP A 86 7.83 -12.76 13.25
C ASP A 86 7.84 -11.52 14.16
N MET A 87 6.86 -10.63 14.00
CA MET A 87 6.67 -9.45 14.84
C MET A 87 5.88 -9.71 16.12
N ASN A 88 5.20 -10.86 16.20
CA ASN A 88 4.34 -11.24 17.30
C ASN A 88 4.67 -12.69 17.73
N PRO A 89 5.88 -12.93 18.26
CA PRO A 89 6.40 -14.28 18.52
C PRO A 89 5.69 -15.02 19.67
N ASP A 90 4.90 -14.31 20.47
CA ASP A 90 4.06 -14.87 21.53
C ASP A 90 2.72 -15.44 21.00
N GLY A 91 2.46 -15.32 19.69
CA GLY A 91 1.25 -15.80 19.03
C GLY A 91 0.06 -14.85 19.15
N GLU A 92 0.21 -13.76 19.89
CA GLU A 92 -0.83 -12.75 20.11
C GLU A 92 -0.67 -11.59 19.12
N LEU A 93 -1.68 -11.33 18.30
CA LEU A 93 -1.62 -10.21 17.37
C LEU A 93 -1.68 -8.87 18.14
N ARG A 94 -0.52 -8.20 18.23
CA ARG A 94 -0.37 -6.90 18.88
C ARG A 94 0.23 -5.85 17.96
N TYR A 95 1.29 -6.19 17.25
CA TYR A 95 2.02 -5.25 16.41
C TYR A 95 1.66 -5.47 14.94
N TYR A 96 1.30 -4.38 14.27
CA TYR A 96 1.00 -4.36 12.84
C TYR A 96 2.06 -3.55 12.08
N PRO A 97 2.74 -4.13 11.07
CA PRO A 97 3.65 -3.40 10.23
C PRO A 97 2.89 -2.54 9.21
N GLY A 98 3.23 -1.26 9.16
CA GLY A 98 2.90 -0.42 8.00
C GLY A 98 3.78 -0.78 6.78
N SER A 99 3.50 -0.12 5.66
CA SER A 99 4.28 -0.27 4.43
C SER A 99 5.80 -0.07 4.60
N PRO A 100 6.30 0.84 5.47
CA PRO A 100 7.74 0.95 5.71
C PRO A 100 8.38 -0.29 6.32
N GLU A 101 7.76 -0.86 7.36
CA GLU A 101 8.28 -2.01 8.08
C GLU A 101 8.19 -3.28 7.22
N LEU A 102 7.11 -3.43 6.45
CA LEU A 102 6.99 -4.48 5.44
C LEU A 102 8.13 -4.39 4.41
N ALA A 103 8.34 -3.21 3.82
CA ALA A 103 9.40 -3.02 2.85
C ALA A 103 10.78 -3.29 3.46
N ARG A 104 11.03 -2.82 4.69
CA ARG A 104 12.29 -3.08 5.42
C ARG A 104 12.54 -4.58 5.60
N ARG A 105 11.53 -5.37 5.96
CA ARG A 105 11.67 -6.81 6.20
C ARG A 105 11.74 -7.65 4.92
N LEU A 106 11.00 -7.26 3.88
CA LEU A 106 10.85 -8.05 2.66
C LEU A 106 11.90 -7.75 1.58
N THR A 107 12.55 -6.58 1.63
CA THR A 107 13.66 -6.25 0.72
C THR A 107 14.95 -6.94 1.15
N ARG A 108 15.87 -7.20 0.20
CA ARG A 108 17.17 -7.83 0.50
C ARG A 108 18.19 -6.77 0.91
N GLU A 109 19.39 -7.22 1.29
CA GLU A 109 20.43 -6.35 1.83
C GLU A 109 20.92 -5.25 0.86
N ARG A 110 20.69 -5.45 -0.44
CA ARG A 110 21.17 -4.57 -1.53
C ARG A 110 20.13 -3.58 -2.06
N GLU A 111 18.88 -3.70 -1.64
CA GLU A 111 17.83 -2.74 -1.95
C GLU A 111 17.96 -1.49 -1.08
N ARG A 112 17.41 -0.36 -1.55
CA ARG A 112 17.22 0.84 -0.74
C ARG A 112 15.75 1.04 -0.41
N VAL A 113 15.47 1.53 0.79
CA VAL A 113 14.12 1.81 1.31
C VAL A 113 14.06 3.29 1.65
N LEU A 114 13.36 4.07 0.84
CA LEU A 114 13.30 5.53 0.91
C LEU A 114 11.91 5.94 1.36
N LEU A 115 11.81 6.50 2.56
CA LEU A 115 10.54 6.76 3.22
C LEU A 115 10.37 8.26 3.43
N ASN A 116 9.19 8.79 3.11
CA ASN A 116 8.85 10.18 3.36
C ASN A 116 7.63 10.28 4.26
N GLU A 117 7.72 11.12 5.29
CA GLU A 117 6.59 11.49 6.14
C GLU A 117 6.54 13.01 6.29
N LYS A 118 5.36 13.61 6.21
CA LYS A 118 5.17 15.06 6.30
C LYS A 118 5.01 15.54 7.73
N HIS A 119 4.31 14.75 8.55
CA HIS A 119 4.00 15.12 9.92
C HIS A 119 5.29 15.08 10.78
N PRO A 120 5.70 16.20 11.42
CA PRO A 120 6.97 16.27 12.14
C PRO A 120 7.15 15.20 13.23
N GLU A 121 6.09 14.94 14.00
CA GLU A 121 6.11 13.92 15.05
C GLU A 121 6.18 12.50 14.50
N ASP A 122 5.33 12.16 13.52
CA ASP A 122 5.29 10.83 12.92
C ASP A 122 6.59 10.55 12.17
N GLY A 123 7.14 11.53 11.45
CA GLY A 123 8.44 11.38 10.78
C GLY A 123 9.59 11.15 11.75
N ARG A 124 9.56 11.78 12.94
CA ARG A 124 10.54 11.51 14.00
C ARG A 124 10.40 10.09 14.55
N LEU A 125 9.17 9.64 14.81
CA LEU A 125 8.87 8.29 15.29
C LEU A 125 9.24 7.23 14.24
N LEU A 126 8.91 7.46 12.98
CA LEU A 126 9.29 6.60 11.86
C LEU A 126 10.81 6.47 11.78
N LYS A 127 11.55 7.58 11.88
CA LYS A 127 13.03 7.55 11.88
C LYS A 127 13.58 6.72 13.04
N GLU A 128 12.98 6.82 14.22
CA GLU A 128 13.37 6.03 15.39
C GLU A 128 13.04 4.54 15.20
N ASN A 129 11.85 4.22 14.68
CA ASN A 129 11.41 2.85 14.40
C ASN A 129 12.28 2.16 13.35
N MET A 130 12.78 2.92 12.37
CA MET A 130 13.59 2.40 11.26
C MET A 130 15.10 2.45 11.52
N LYS A 131 15.54 2.84 12.72
CA LYS A 131 16.97 3.01 13.04
C LYS A 131 17.73 1.68 12.92
N GLY A 132 19.02 1.78 12.60
CA GLY A 132 19.94 0.63 12.56
C GLY A 132 20.00 -0.12 11.23
N ASP A 133 19.04 0.10 10.33
CA ASP A 133 19.08 -0.46 8.98
C ASP A 133 19.68 0.54 7.97
N ARG A 134 20.87 0.25 7.47
CA ARG A 134 21.59 1.13 6.53
C ARG A 134 20.91 1.29 5.17
N ARG A 135 19.95 0.42 4.84
CA ARG A 135 19.17 0.50 3.60
C ARG A 135 18.10 1.58 3.67
N VAL A 136 17.69 1.95 4.89
CA VAL A 136 16.54 2.80 5.13
C VAL A 136 16.96 4.27 5.28
N ALA A 137 16.36 5.14 4.48
CA ALA A 137 16.44 6.58 4.64
C ALA A 137 15.04 7.15 4.91
N VAL A 138 14.91 7.95 5.97
CA VAL A 138 13.67 8.64 6.34
C VAL A 138 13.82 10.13 6.10
N HIS A 139 12.91 10.69 5.29
CA HIS A 139 12.82 12.09 4.94
C HIS A 139 11.60 12.72 5.61
N LEU A 140 11.78 13.91 6.17
CA LEU A 140 10.68 14.73 6.67
C LEU A 140 10.32 15.77 5.60
N GLY A 141 9.15 15.65 4.97
CA GLY A 141 8.81 16.53 3.85
C GLY A 141 7.50 16.21 3.14
N GLU A 142 7.23 16.97 2.09
CA GLU A 142 6.03 16.81 1.27
C GLU A 142 6.12 15.57 0.37
N GLY A 143 5.21 14.60 0.61
CA GLY A 143 5.14 13.34 -0.13
C GLY A 143 4.90 13.53 -1.62
N TRP A 144 4.17 14.57 -2.00
CA TRP A 144 3.93 14.91 -3.40
C TRP A 144 5.20 15.31 -4.16
N HIS A 145 6.26 15.73 -3.45
CA HIS A 145 7.55 16.09 -4.07
C HIS A 145 8.49 14.90 -4.25
N VAL A 146 8.20 13.75 -3.65
CA VAL A 146 9.06 12.56 -3.69
C VAL A 146 9.39 12.09 -5.11
N PRO A 147 8.44 12.01 -6.06
CA PRO A 147 8.77 11.67 -7.45
C PRO A 147 9.83 12.59 -8.05
N ARG A 148 9.80 13.88 -7.72
CA ARG A 148 10.78 14.86 -8.20
C ARG A 148 12.12 14.78 -7.52
N ALA A 149 12.11 14.53 -6.22
CA ALA A 149 13.31 14.54 -5.41
C ALA A 149 14.14 13.26 -5.58
N LEU A 150 13.48 12.10 -5.76
CA LEU A 150 14.14 10.80 -5.64
C LEU A 150 14.21 10.00 -6.95
N LEU A 151 13.48 10.40 -8.00
CA LEU A 151 13.58 9.74 -9.31
C LEU A 151 14.42 10.56 -10.31
N PRO A 152 15.25 9.91 -11.15
CA PRO A 152 15.49 8.47 -11.19
C PRO A 152 16.37 8.00 -10.01
N VAL A 153 16.10 6.80 -9.52
CA VAL A 153 16.98 6.15 -8.52
C VAL A 153 18.23 5.54 -9.16
N ALA A 154 19.29 5.38 -8.39
CA ALA A 154 20.57 4.84 -8.87
C ALA A 154 20.46 3.39 -9.40
N GLU A 155 19.54 2.59 -8.83
CA GLU A 155 19.28 1.21 -9.25
C GLU A 155 18.61 1.12 -10.61
N LYS A 156 18.02 2.22 -11.10
CA LYS A 156 17.20 2.29 -12.32
C LYS A 156 15.95 1.38 -12.29
N ARG A 157 15.61 0.84 -11.12
CA ARG A 157 14.43 0.04 -10.83
C ARG A 157 13.82 0.57 -9.54
N ALA A 158 12.52 0.84 -9.53
CA ALA A 158 11.84 1.27 -8.32
C ALA A 158 10.43 0.69 -8.19
N VAL A 159 10.02 0.48 -6.95
CA VAL A 159 8.63 0.35 -6.53
C VAL A 159 8.30 1.60 -5.72
N MET A 160 7.29 2.36 -6.13
CA MET A 160 6.83 3.55 -5.41
C MET A 160 5.40 3.33 -4.92
N LEU A 161 5.17 3.53 -3.63
CA LEU A 161 3.84 3.58 -3.02
C LEU A 161 3.38 5.03 -2.81
N ILE A 162 2.20 5.33 -3.33
CA ILE A 162 1.49 6.60 -3.13
C ILE A 162 0.22 6.31 -2.33
N ASP A 163 0.27 6.60 -1.03
CA ASP A 163 -0.76 6.26 -0.05
C ASP A 163 -1.13 7.47 0.83
N PRO A 164 -1.67 8.55 0.24
CA PRO A 164 -2.06 9.73 1.00
C PRO A 164 -3.28 9.43 1.90
N PRO A 165 -3.55 10.27 2.91
CA PRO A 165 -4.66 10.05 3.83
C PRO A 165 -6.05 10.35 3.23
N PHE A 166 -6.13 11.05 2.09
CA PHE A 166 -7.39 11.53 1.49
C PHE A 166 -8.23 12.43 2.42
N GLU A 167 -7.56 13.31 3.17
CA GLU A 167 -8.18 14.39 3.95
C GLU A 167 -8.56 15.61 3.08
N GLN A 168 -7.81 15.89 2.02
CA GLN A 168 -8.02 17.06 1.17
C GLN A 168 -8.72 16.67 -0.14
N LEU A 169 -9.61 17.55 -0.60
CA LEU A 169 -10.44 17.31 -1.79
C LEU A 169 -9.63 17.11 -3.08
N ASP A 170 -8.41 17.65 -3.14
CA ASP A 170 -7.55 17.61 -4.32
C ASP A 170 -6.56 16.44 -4.33
N GLU A 171 -6.52 15.58 -3.30
CA GLU A 171 -5.51 14.51 -3.21
C GLU A 171 -5.63 13.45 -4.31
N MET A 172 -6.84 13.13 -4.78
CA MET A 172 -7.05 12.27 -5.95
C MET A 172 -6.35 12.85 -7.20
N LYS A 173 -6.47 14.17 -7.41
CA LYS A 173 -5.80 14.85 -8.52
C LYS A 173 -4.29 14.85 -8.31
N ARG A 174 -3.81 15.06 -7.09
CA ARG A 174 -2.37 15.01 -6.76
C ARG A 174 -1.77 13.62 -6.98
N CYS A 175 -2.51 12.54 -6.73
CA CYS A 175 -2.10 11.19 -7.09
C CYS A 175 -1.83 11.03 -8.59
N ALA A 176 -2.74 11.51 -9.45
CA ALA A 176 -2.54 11.46 -10.89
C ALA A 176 -1.33 12.30 -11.34
N VAL A 177 -1.14 13.49 -10.75
CA VAL A 177 0.05 14.34 -11.01
C VAL A 177 1.33 13.64 -10.57
N ALA A 178 1.37 13.07 -9.36
CA ALA A 178 2.53 12.35 -8.84
C ALA A 178 2.88 11.14 -9.71
N LEU A 179 1.88 10.42 -10.22
CA LEU A 179 2.09 9.32 -11.16
C LEU A 179 2.71 9.79 -12.47
N LYS A 180 2.13 10.83 -13.08
CA LYS A 180 2.65 11.45 -14.31
C LYS A 180 4.09 11.92 -14.14
N GLU A 181 4.38 12.52 -13.00
CA GLU A 181 5.73 12.95 -12.62
C GLU A 181 6.70 11.78 -12.45
N ALA A 182 6.28 10.69 -11.80
CA ALA A 182 7.10 9.51 -11.60
C ALA A 182 7.46 8.84 -12.93
N ILE A 183 6.45 8.61 -13.78
CA ILE A 183 6.63 8.02 -15.11
C ILE A 183 7.45 8.94 -16.03
N GLY A 184 7.24 10.25 -15.97
CA GLY A 184 8.00 11.22 -16.77
C GLY A 184 9.49 11.24 -16.43
N ARG A 185 9.86 10.99 -15.16
CA ARG A 185 11.27 10.96 -14.73
C ARG A 185 11.93 9.60 -14.91
N MET A 186 11.19 8.53 -14.66
CA MET A 186 11.69 7.17 -14.81
C MET A 186 10.55 6.28 -15.32
N ARG A 187 10.48 6.15 -16.65
CA ARG A 187 9.37 5.52 -17.38
C ARG A 187 9.04 4.11 -16.91
N GLN A 188 10.04 3.35 -16.45
CA GLN A 188 9.92 1.98 -15.96
C GLN A 188 9.60 1.86 -14.45
N THR A 189 9.29 2.96 -13.76
CA THR A 189 8.89 2.91 -12.34
C THR A 189 7.63 2.07 -12.19
N VAL A 190 7.66 1.11 -11.27
CA VAL A 190 6.45 0.44 -10.78
C VAL A 190 5.85 1.35 -9.72
N ALA A 191 4.71 1.97 -9.99
CA ALA A 191 4.08 2.90 -9.06
C ALA A 191 2.68 2.39 -8.69
N ALA A 192 2.43 2.22 -7.40
CA ALA A 192 1.14 1.80 -6.86
C ALA A 192 0.50 2.97 -6.10
N ILE A 193 -0.72 3.33 -6.46
CA ILE A 193 -1.51 4.36 -5.80
C ILE A 193 -2.65 3.68 -5.05
N TRP A 194 -2.69 3.82 -3.74
CA TRP A 194 -3.86 3.43 -2.95
C TRP A 194 -4.92 4.52 -3.00
N TYR A 195 -6.20 4.14 -2.98
CA TYR A 195 -7.31 5.08 -2.86
C TYR A 195 -8.54 4.45 -2.17
N PRO A 196 -9.28 5.24 -1.36
CA PRO A 196 -10.51 4.79 -0.72
C PRO A 196 -11.68 4.79 -1.70
N ILE A 197 -12.60 3.85 -1.53
CA ILE A 197 -13.83 3.75 -2.32
C ILE A 197 -15.03 3.92 -1.37
N LYS A 198 -15.58 5.14 -1.33
CA LYS A 198 -16.87 5.42 -0.68
C LYS A 198 -18.02 5.27 -1.69
N ASP A 199 -17.81 5.78 -2.90
CA ASP A 199 -18.75 5.71 -4.01
C ASP A 199 -17.97 5.72 -5.33
N THR A 200 -18.16 4.69 -6.16
CA THR A 200 -17.44 4.56 -7.44
C THR A 200 -17.80 5.67 -8.44
N ARG A 201 -18.96 6.30 -8.29
CA ARG A 201 -19.37 7.45 -9.12
C ARG A 201 -18.43 8.63 -8.94
N LEU A 202 -17.91 8.83 -7.71
CA LEU A 202 -16.96 9.90 -7.39
C LEU A 202 -15.56 9.66 -7.98
N LEU A 203 -15.25 8.41 -8.33
CA LEU A 203 -13.93 8.02 -8.84
C LEU A 203 -13.82 8.09 -10.36
N ARG A 204 -14.93 8.33 -11.08
CA ARG A 204 -14.93 8.38 -12.55
C ARG A 204 -13.88 9.37 -13.09
N ARG A 205 -13.85 10.59 -12.53
CA ARG A 205 -12.88 11.61 -12.94
C ARG A 205 -11.45 11.20 -12.60
N PHE A 206 -11.25 10.62 -11.42
CA PHE A 206 -9.94 10.13 -11.00
C PHE A 206 -9.39 9.05 -11.94
N TYR A 207 -10.21 8.09 -12.38
CA TYR A 207 -9.78 7.08 -13.35
C TYR A 207 -9.42 7.69 -14.71
N GLN A 208 -10.14 8.73 -15.15
CA GLN A 208 -9.80 9.47 -16.38
C GLN A 208 -8.45 10.18 -16.24
N ASP A 209 -8.26 10.92 -15.14
CA ASP A 209 -7.01 11.63 -14.87
C ASP A 209 -5.83 10.64 -14.78
N LEU A 210 -6.03 9.45 -14.22
CA LEU A 210 -5.05 8.36 -14.18
C LEU A 210 -4.70 7.81 -15.58
N ALA A 211 -5.71 7.59 -16.43
CA ALA A 211 -5.50 7.12 -17.80
C ALA A 211 -4.73 8.15 -18.66
N GLU A 212 -4.85 9.44 -18.33
CA GLU A 212 -4.17 10.55 -19.01
C GLU A 212 -2.74 10.82 -18.51
N THR A 213 -2.22 10.01 -17.57
CA THR A 213 -0.87 10.21 -17.01
C THR A 213 0.26 9.86 -17.97
N GLY A 214 -0.02 9.12 -19.05
CA GLY A 214 0.99 8.61 -19.98
C GLY A 214 1.79 7.41 -19.46
N ALA A 215 1.30 6.76 -18.39
CA ALA A 215 1.80 5.46 -17.95
C ALA A 215 1.68 4.43 -19.09
N PRO A 216 2.72 3.61 -19.37
CA PRO A 216 2.65 2.61 -20.44
C PRO A 216 1.53 1.58 -20.21
N LYS A 217 1.40 1.11 -18.97
CA LYS A 217 0.31 0.23 -18.56
C LYS A 217 -0.15 0.59 -17.18
N LEU A 218 -1.45 0.46 -16.92
CA LEU A 218 -2.05 0.81 -15.64
C LEU A 218 -3.13 -0.20 -15.25
N LEU A 219 -2.79 -1.07 -14.31
CA LEU A 219 -3.70 -2.07 -13.76
C LEU A 219 -4.49 -1.44 -12.61
N ARG A 220 -5.81 -1.57 -12.63
CA ARG A 220 -6.68 -1.24 -11.51
C ARG A 220 -7.11 -2.53 -10.81
N VAL A 221 -6.94 -2.59 -9.50
CA VAL A 221 -7.44 -3.68 -8.64
C VAL A 221 -8.22 -3.06 -7.49
N GLU A 222 -9.43 -3.52 -7.23
CA GLU A 222 -10.31 -3.00 -6.19
C GLU A 222 -10.87 -4.13 -5.34
N LEU A 223 -10.93 -3.90 -4.03
CA LEU A 223 -11.57 -4.77 -3.04
C LEU A 223 -12.75 -4.02 -2.42
N PHE A 224 -13.90 -4.67 -2.35
CA PHE A 224 -15.11 -4.17 -1.71
C PHE A 224 -15.45 -5.05 -0.51
N VAL A 225 -15.81 -4.42 0.61
CA VAL A 225 -16.26 -5.10 1.84
C VAL A 225 -17.76 -4.92 2.10
N HIS A 226 -18.38 -4.00 1.38
CA HIS A 226 -19.81 -3.73 1.33
C HIS A 226 -20.29 -3.52 -0.11
N PRO A 227 -21.61 -3.62 -0.37
CA PRO A 227 -22.23 -3.09 -1.58
C PRO A 227 -21.93 -1.59 -1.78
N LEU A 228 -21.81 -1.16 -3.04
CA LEU A 228 -21.40 0.20 -3.42
C LEU A 228 -22.41 1.31 -3.06
N ASP A 229 -23.65 0.93 -2.74
CA ASP A 229 -24.74 1.82 -2.35
C ASP A 229 -24.89 1.96 -0.83
N THR A 230 -24.01 1.32 -0.03
CA THR A 230 -24.02 1.45 1.43
C THR A 230 -23.63 2.88 1.82
N PRO A 231 -24.54 3.68 2.42
CA PRO A 231 -24.26 5.08 2.71
C PRO A 231 -23.30 5.25 3.90
N ALA A 232 -22.46 6.29 3.84
CA ALA A 232 -21.60 6.75 4.94
C ALA A 232 -20.47 5.81 5.41
N SER A 233 -20.24 4.67 4.75
CA SER A 233 -19.11 3.75 5.02
C SER A 233 -18.00 3.85 3.97
N LEU A 234 -16.79 3.40 4.34
CA LEU A 234 -15.77 3.03 3.37
C LEU A 234 -16.15 1.68 2.76
N ASN A 235 -16.71 1.69 1.56
CA ASN A 235 -17.24 0.48 0.91
C ASN A 235 -16.13 -0.43 0.37
N GLY A 236 -14.94 0.11 0.17
CA GLY A 236 -13.77 -0.62 -0.28
C GLY A 236 -12.54 0.26 -0.46
N SER A 237 -11.53 -0.30 -1.10
CA SER A 237 -10.31 0.41 -1.48
C SER A 237 -9.76 -0.14 -2.79
N GLY A 238 -9.00 0.67 -3.51
CA GLY A 238 -8.36 0.28 -4.75
C GLY A 238 -6.87 0.57 -4.79
N LEU A 239 -6.19 -0.13 -5.70
CA LEU A 239 -4.84 0.13 -6.12
C LEU A 239 -4.83 0.38 -7.64
N ALA A 240 -4.19 1.48 -8.05
CA ALA A 240 -3.83 1.71 -9.44
C ALA A 240 -2.31 1.51 -9.58
N ILE A 241 -1.90 0.50 -10.35
CA ILE A 241 -0.52 0.01 -10.43
C ILE A 241 0.00 0.24 -11.84
N ALA A 242 0.90 1.20 -12.00
CA ALA A 242 1.60 1.45 -13.24
C ALA A 242 2.78 0.50 -13.41
N ASN A 243 2.98 0.02 -14.64
CA ASN A 243 4.03 -0.94 -15.00
C ASN A 243 4.09 -2.16 -14.05
N PRO A 244 2.97 -2.84 -13.75
CA PRO A 244 3.01 -3.98 -12.84
C PRO A 244 4.00 -5.03 -13.37
N PRO A 245 4.84 -5.62 -12.50
CA PRO A 245 5.77 -6.67 -12.91
C PRO A 245 5.01 -7.88 -13.46
N TRP A 246 5.62 -8.57 -14.41
CA TRP A 246 5.05 -9.78 -15.00
C TRP A 246 4.72 -10.82 -13.91
N GLY A 247 3.53 -11.44 -14.02
CA GLY A 247 2.97 -12.35 -13.03
C GLY A 247 2.08 -11.69 -11.97
N LEU A 248 2.15 -10.36 -11.76
CA LEU A 248 1.33 -9.72 -10.72
C LEU A 248 -0.17 -9.86 -10.99
N GLU A 249 -0.61 -9.65 -12.24
CA GLU A 249 -2.03 -9.78 -12.59
C GLU A 249 -2.57 -11.18 -12.25
N GLU A 250 -1.82 -12.22 -12.58
CA GLU A 250 -2.18 -13.62 -12.32
C GLU A 250 -2.21 -13.92 -10.81
N GLU A 251 -1.19 -13.49 -10.07
CA GLU A 251 -1.14 -13.64 -8.60
C GLU A 251 -2.32 -12.90 -7.93
N LEU A 252 -2.70 -11.72 -8.43
CA LEU A 252 -3.87 -10.99 -7.92
C LEU A 252 -5.19 -11.68 -8.32
N ARG A 253 -5.33 -12.26 -9.51
CA ARG A 253 -6.53 -13.05 -9.87
C ARG A 253 -6.78 -14.21 -8.91
N GLU A 254 -5.71 -14.83 -8.41
CA GLU A 254 -5.79 -15.89 -7.41
C GLU A 254 -6.16 -15.36 -6.02
N LEU A 255 -5.53 -14.25 -5.59
CA LEU A 255 -5.72 -13.67 -4.26
C LEU A 255 -7.06 -12.98 -4.05
N MET A 256 -7.56 -12.25 -5.06
CA MET A 256 -8.71 -11.35 -4.88
C MET A 256 -10.02 -12.07 -4.48
N PRO A 257 -10.38 -13.25 -5.02
CA PRO A 257 -11.54 -14.00 -4.54
C PRO A 257 -11.44 -14.36 -3.05
N TYR A 258 -10.26 -14.79 -2.60
CA TYR A 258 -10.02 -15.13 -1.20
C TYR A 258 -10.17 -13.90 -0.29
N LEU A 259 -9.54 -12.78 -0.68
CA LEU A 259 -9.64 -11.53 0.08
C LEU A 259 -11.07 -11.00 0.13
N ALA A 260 -11.80 -11.02 -0.98
CA ALA A 260 -13.22 -10.63 -1.00
C ALA A 260 -14.06 -11.49 -0.06
N GLN A 261 -13.84 -12.81 -0.06
CA GLN A 261 -14.55 -13.72 0.83
C GLN A 261 -14.21 -13.47 2.31
N LYS A 262 -12.93 -13.32 2.64
CA LYS A 262 -12.47 -13.21 4.04
C LYS A 262 -12.70 -11.84 4.63
N LEU A 263 -12.52 -10.76 3.86
CA LEU A 263 -12.62 -9.39 4.35
C LEU A 263 -13.99 -8.76 4.12
N GLY A 264 -14.89 -9.42 3.37
CA GLY A 264 -16.26 -8.97 3.19
C GLY A 264 -17.00 -8.86 4.52
N GLN A 265 -17.45 -7.66 4.87
CA GLN A 265 -18.13 -7.39 6.14
C GLN A 265 -19.64 -7.61 6.03
N THR A 266 -20.24 -7.15 4.92
CA THR A 266 -21.63 -7.49 4.57
C THR A 266 -21.69 -8.29 3.28
N GLN A 267 -21.04 -7.79 2.23
CA GLN A 267 -20.88 -8.49 0.97
C GLN A 267 -19.53 -8.13 0.37
N GLY A 268 -18.64 -9.13 0.29
CA GLY A 268 -17.35 -9.00 -0.34
C GLY A 268 -17.45 -8.98 -1.86
N GLY A 269 -16.61 -8.19 -2.50
CA GLY A 269 -16.48 -8.14 -3.94
C GLY A 269 -15.10 -7.70 -4.36
N TRP A 270 -14.76 -7.90 -5.63
CA TRP A 270 -13.52 -7.40 -6.18
C TRP A 270 -13.68 -7.05 -7.66
N LYS A 271 -12.79 -6.19 -8.14
CA LYS A 271 -12.69 -5.83 -9.55
C LYS A 271 -11.25 -5.75 -9.96
N MET A 272 -10.95 -6.20 -11.18
CA MET A 272 -9.65 -6.00 -11.78
C MET A 272 -9.75 -5.80 -13.29
N ASP A 273 -9.16 -4.71 -13.77
CA ASP A 273 -9.15 -4.34 -15.18
C ASP A 273 -8.00 -3.36 -15.48
N TRP A 274 -7.67 -3.21 -16.76
CA TRP A 274 -6.66 -2.27 -17.21
C TRP A 274 -7.28 -0.92 -17.56
N LEU A 275 -6.83 0.14 -16.89
CA LEU A 275 -7.13 1.52 -17.29
C LEU A 275 -6.32 1.95 -18.52
N ILE A 276 -5.13 1.36 -18.68
CA ILE A 276 -4.27 1.46 -19.87
C ILE A 276 -3.68 0.06 -20.12
N ALA A 277 -3.97 -0.53 -21.27
CA ALA A 277 -3.58 -1.92 -21.59
C ALA A 277 -2.27 -2.04 -22.40
N GLU A 278 -1.94 -1.02 -23.21
CA GLU A 278 -0.79 -0.98 -24.12
C GLU A 278 -0.18 0.43 -24.24
#